data_AF-A0A1Z9M3K1-F1
#
_entry.id   AF-A0A1Z9M3K1-F1
#
_cell.length_a   1.000
_cell.length_b   1.000
_cell.length_c   1.000
_cell.angle_alpha   90.00
_cell.angle_beta   90.00
_cell.angle_gamma   90.00
#
_symmetry.space_group_name_H-M   'P 1'
#
loop_
_entity.id
_entity.type
_entity.pdbx_description
1 polymer ?
#
loop_
_entity_poly.entity_id
_entity_poly.type
_entity_poly.pdbx_seq_one_letter_code
_entity_poly.pdbx_strand_id
1 'polypeptide(L)'
;MFCVLISQISAFLLLNIGQGFSQNNIRSVVFYIVVFLLQAGISLGIIKCCLQIIDKDSFEPSQIYKQFDFLLSYLFSIAIIAVFGALVFFPTIMLIYNKNILNLSLGSLQNTIDSIEKIATSLSVIDTLFLSVSSLMFLYISLRFFFVPYFIVDRASPANNVEALSLSYQLTKGKTLQLVPMFLILIVLGYLPNIVTFFFLPLTILLPCLYFRNLNKL
;
A
#
# COMPACT_ATOMS: atom_id res chain seq x y z
N MET A 1 -2.25 19.49 8.43
CA MET A 1 -3.59 18.89 8.29
C MET A 1 -4.26 19.28 6.96
N PHE A 2 -4.36 20.58 6.62
CA PHE A 2 -5.02 21.06 5.40
C PHE A 2 -4.34 20.62 4.09
N CYS A 3 -2.99 20.62 4.01
CA CYS A 3 -2.26 20.17 2.83
C CYS A 3 -2.37 18.65 2.57
N VAL A 4 -2.42 17.86 3.65
CA VAL A 4 -2.60 16.41 3.58
C VAL A 4 -3.99 16.08 3.04
N LEU A 5 -5.03 16.79 3.52
CA LEU A 5 -6.40 16.67 3.03
C LEU A 5 -6.52 17.03 1.54
N ILE A 6 -5.95 18.15 1.08
CA ILE A 6 -6.01 18.56 -0.34
C ILE A 6 -5.34 17.52 -1.25
N SER A 7 -4.20 16.99 -0.84
CA SER A 7 -3.44 16.03 -1.65
C SER A 7 -4.13 14.65 -1.74
N GLN A 8 -4.81 14.24 -0.67
CA GLN A 8 -5.60 13.01 -0.60
C GLN A 8 -6.91 13.10 -1.40
N ILE A 9 -7.58 14.27 -1.35
CA ILE A 9 -8.73 14.58 -2.19
C ILE A 9 -8.32 14.56 -3.67
N SER A 10 -7.14 15.08 -4.01
CA SER A 10 -6.64 15.02 -5.39
C SER A 10 -6.38 13.59 -5.86
N ALA A 11 -5.80 12.72 -5.02
CA ALA A 11 -5.59 11.31 -5.33
C ALA A 11 -6.91 10.53 -5.48
N PHE A 12 -7.88 10.79 -4.60
CA PHE A 12 -9.22 10.20 -4.67
C PHE A 12 -10.00 10.66 -5.91
N LEU A 13 -9.93 11.95 -6.26
CA LEU A 13 -10.55 12.48 -7.48
C LEU A 13 -9.89 11.90 -8.73
N LEU A 14 -8.56 11.77 -8.77
CA LEU A 14 -7.83 11.19 -9.89
C LEU A 14 -8.16 9.70 -10.10
N LEU A 15 -8.31 8.92 -9.02
CA LEU A 15 -8.70 7.52 -9.08
C LEU A 15 -10.12 7.33 -9.61
N ASN A 16 -11.07 8.18 -9.18
CA ASN A 16 -12.46 8.13 -9.66
C ASN A 16 -12.61 8.66 -11.09
N ILE A 17 -11.82 9.66 -11.50
CA ILE A 17 -11.75 10.12 -12.90
C ILE A 17 -11.21 9.01 -13.81
N GLY A 18 -10.23 8.24 -13.32
CA GLY A 18 -9.69 7.07 -14.03
C GLY A 18 -10.74 6.02 -14.37
N GLN A 19 -11.70 5.77 -13.47
CA GLN A 19 -12.79 4.82 -13.71
C GLN A 19 -13.77 5.26 -14.81
N GLY A 20 -13.77 6.54 -15.19
CA GLY A 20 -14.56 7.08 -16.30
C GLY A 20 -13.94 6.85 -17.69
N PHE A 21 -12.67 6.43 -17.77
CA PHE A 21 -12.02 6.06 -19.02
C PHE A 21 -12.25 4.56 -19.29
N SER A 22 -12.86 4.23 -20.43
CA SER A 22 -13.25 2.85 -20.75
C SER A 22 -12.08 1.86 -20.61
N GLN A 23 -12.41 0.62 -20.22
CA GLN A 23 -11.48 -0.49 -20.20
C GLN A 23 -10.95 -0.77 -21.62
N ASN A 24 -9.66 -1.10 -21.70
CA ASN A 24 -8.92 -1.62 -22.87
C ASN A 24 -8.34 -0.62 -23.90
N ASN A 25 -8.13 0.65 -23.54
CA ASN A 25 -7.32 1.56 -24.38
C ASN A 25 -5.96 1.84 -23.75
N ILE A 26 -4.89 1.85 -24.57
CA ILE A 26 -3.52 2.18 -24.13
C ILE A 26 -3.45 3.55 -23.43
N ARG A 27 -4.35 4.48 -23.80
CA ARG A 27 -4.52 5.78 -23.14
C ARG A 27 -4.95 5.65 -21.68
N SER A 28 -5.87 4.72 -21.37
CA SER A 28 -6.30 4.44 -19.99
C SER A 28 -5.15 3.86 -19.17
N VAL A 29 -4.35 2.95 -19.75
CA VAL A 29 -3.17 2.38 -19.09
C VAL A 29 -2.14 3.46 -18.76
N VAL A 30 -1.80 4.31 -19.73
CA VAL A 30 -0.87 5.44 -19.52
C VAL A 30 -1.41 6.39 -18.46
N PHE A 31 -2.71 6.70 -18.48
CA PHE A 31 -3.34 7.55 -17.47
C PHE A 31 -3.23 6.95 -16.06
N TYR A 32 -3.53 5.66 -15.88
CA TYR A 32 -3.39 5.00 -14.58
C TYR A 32 -1.95 4.99 -14.06
N ILE A 33 -0.96 4.78 -14.96
CA ILE A 33 0.46 4.88 -14.58
C ILE A 33 0.79 6.29 -14.09
N VAL A 34 0.36 7.32 -14.81
CA VAL A 34 0.59 8.72 -14.40
C VAL A 34 -0.07 9.04 -13.07
N VAL A 35 -1.34 8.62 -12.88
CA VAL A 35 -2.07 8.81 -11.61
C VAL A 35 -1.35 8.10 -10.47
N PHE A 36 -0.91 6.86 -10.68
CA PHE A 36 -0.16 6.11 -9.67
C PHE A 36 1.16 6.79 -9.29
N LEU A 37 1.94 7.25 -10.27
CA LEU A 37 3.20 7.96 -10.04
C LEU A 37 2.99 9.27 -9.27
N LEU A 38 1.96 10.03 -9.66
CA LEU A 38 1.58 11.27 -8.97
C LEU A 38 1.14 10.99 -7.53
N GLN A 39 0.29 9.99 -7.34
CA GLN A 39 -0.17 9.56 -6.01
C GLN A 39 1.00 9.12 -5.13
N ALA A 40 1.91 8.31 -5.65
CA ALA A 40 3.10 7.85 -4.94
C ALA A 40 3.99 9.03 -4.51
N GLY A 41 4.28 9.97 -5.41
CA GLY A 41 5.08 11.16 -5.10
C GLY A 41 4.43 12.03 -4.02
N ILE A 42 3.10 12.24 -4.13
CA ILE A 42 2.31 12.93 -3.11
C ILE A 42 2.39 12.21 -1.76
N SER A 43 2.19 10.89 -1.73
CA SER A 43 2.25 10.09 -0.50
C SER A 43 3.60 10.23 0.20
N LEU A 44 4.72 10.18 -0.52
CA LEU A 44 6.06 10.41 0.03
C LEU A 44 6.22 11.83 0.60
N GLY A 45 5.72 12.83 -0.12
CA GLY A 45 5.70 14.23 0.34
C GLY A 45 4.91 14.43 1.62
N ILE A 46 3.77 13.76 1.76
CA ILE A 46 2.95 13.79 2.97
C ILE A 46 3.68 13.09 4.14
N ILE A 47 4.24 11.90 3.93
CA ILE A 47 4.97 11.18 4.98
C ILE A 47 6.08 12.07 5.54
N LYS A 48 6.87 12.71 4.65
CA LYS A 48 7.92 13.64 5.05
C LYS A 48 7.39 14.82 5.85
N CYS A 49 6.29 15.42 5.41
CA CYS A 49 5.63 16.51 6.13
C CYS A 49 5.21 16.06 7.54
N CYS A 50 4.60 14.88 7.67
CA CYS A 50 4.22 14.32 8.97
C CYS A 50 5.43 14.09 9.87
N LEU A 51 6.52 13.54 9.35
CA LEU A 51 7.75 13.34 10.12
C LEU A 51 8.33 14.67 10.61
N GLN A 52 8.44 15.69 9.75
CA GLN A 52 8.93 17.02 10.15
C GLN A 52 8.04 17.68 11.22
N ILE A 53 6.72 17.54 11.11
CA ILE A 53 5.78 18.03 12.15
C ILE A 53 6.02 17.31 13.49
N ILE A 54 6.24 15.99 13.46
CA ILE A 54 6.53 15.20 14.66
C ILE A 54 7.88 15.60 15.27
N ASP A 55 8.88 15.83 14.42
CA ASP A 55 10.25 16.18 14.79
C ASP A 55 10.38 17.68 15.16
N LYS A 56 9.28 18.46 15.07
CA LYS A 56 9.18 19.92 15.35
C LYS A 56 10.05 20.80 14.45
N ASP A 57 10.38 20.31 13.26
CA ASP A 57 11.11 21.07 12.26
C ASP A 57 10.21 22.09 11.52
N SER A 58 10.83 23.14 10.99
CA SER A 58 10.11 24.09 10.13
C SER A 58 9.73 23.42 8.80
N PHE A 59 8.46 23.60 8.41
CA PHE A 59 7.88 22.97 7.23
C PHE A 59 7.30 24.01 6.27
N GLU A 60 7.67 23.90 5.00
CA GLU A 60 7.05 24.64 3.90
C GLU A 60 6.18 23.70 3.05
N PRO A 61 4.90 24.03 2.79
CA PRO A 61 3.99 23.20 1.97
C PRO A 61 4.51 22.86 0.57
N SER A 62 5.35 23.73 0.00
CA SER A 62 5.99 23.53 -1.31
C SER A 62 6.92 22.30 -1.34
N GLN A 63 7.41 21.83 -0.19
CA GLN A 63 8.31 20.70 -0.08
C GLN A 63 7.66 19.34 -0.38
N ILE A 64 6.32 19.25 -0.36
CA ILE A 64 5.56 18.03 -0.73
C ILE A 64 5.88 17.64 -2.17
N TYR A 65 5.89 18.62 -3.07
CA TYR A 65 6.14 18.42 -4.49
C TYR A 65 7.62 18.31 -4.84
N LYS A 66 8.54 18.50 -3.88
CA LYS A 66 9.98 18.32 -4.08
C LYS A 66 10.45 16.89 -3.79
N GLN A 67 9.54 15.97 -3.44
CA GLN A 67 9.91 14.60 -3.08
C GLN A 67 9.87 13.61 -4.25
N PHE A 68 9.68 14.07 -5.49
CA PHE A 68 9.74 13.20 -6.67
C PHE A 68 11.12 12.56 -6.88
N ASP A 69 12.18 13.15 -6.33
CA ASP A 69 13.53 12.58 -6.35
C ASP A 69 13.58 11.19 -5.68
N PHE A 70 12.70 10.95 -4.70
CA PHE A 70 12.59 9.67 -3.98
C PHE A 70 11.63 8.67 -4.65
N LEU A 71 10.92 9.09 -5.70
CA LEU A 71 9.90 8.27 -6.35
C LEU A 71 10.50 6.99 -6.93
N LEU A 72 11.66 7.08 -7.59
CA LEU A 72 12.31 5.93 -8.20
C LEU A 72 12.74 4.90 -7.15
N SER A 73 13.26 5.35 -6.01
CA SER A 73 13.61 4.49 -4.87
C SER A 73 12.40 3.78 -4.28
N TYR A 74 11.27 4.47 -4.18
CA TYR A 74 10.00 3.92 -3.72
C TYR A 74 9.45 2.87 -4.69
N LEU A 75 9.44 3.17 -6.00
CA LEU A 75 9.00 2.23 -7.04
C LEU A 75 9.84 0.95 -7.07
N PHE A 76 11.17 1.09 -6.97
CA PHE A 76 12.07 -0.06 -6.94
C PHE A 76 11.81 -0.95 -5.71
N SER A 77 11.61 -0.34 -4.55
CA SER A 77 11.27 -1.07 -3.32
C SER A 77 9.94 -1.80 -3.43
N ILE A 78 8.91 -1.15 -3.98
CA ILE A 78 7.62 -1.80 -4.23
C ILE A 78 7.77 -2.96 -5.21
N ALA A 79 8.52 -2.79 -6.28
CA ALA A 79 8.74 -3.84 -7.27
C ALA A 79 9.36 -5.09 -6.63
N ILE A 80 10.36 -4.92 -5.76
CA ILE A 80 10.95 -6.03 -5.01
C ILE A 80 9.91 -6.73 -4.13
N ILE A 81 9.14 -5.97 -3.35
CA ILE A 81 8.09 -6.53 -2.48
C ILE A 81 7.03 -7.27 -3.31
N ALA A 82 6.65 -6.72 -4.47
CA ALA A 82 5.70 -7.33 -5.39
C ALA A 82 6.23 -8.65 -5.97
N VAL A 83 7.51 -8.74 -6.31
CA VAL A 83 8.14 -10.00 -6.75
C VAL A 83 8.08 -11.04 -5.63
N PHE A 84 8.40 -10.68 -4.39
CA PHE A 84 8.25 -11.60 -3.26
C PHE A 84 6.80 -12.04 -3.05
N GLY A 85 5.84 -11.12 -3.17
CA GLY A 85 4.42 -11.44 -3.11
C GLY A 85 4.01 -12.42 -4.21
N ALA A 86 4.42 -12.16 -5.46
CA ALA A 86 4.14 -13.04 -6.58
C ALA A 86 4.71 -14.45 -6.37
N LEU A 87 5.94 -14.57 -5.85
CA LEU A 87 6.55 -15.86 -5.52
C LEU A 87 5.76 -16.62 -4.43
N VAL A 88 5.24 -15.92 -3.43
CA VAL A 88 4.40 -16.53 -2.37
C VAL A 88 3.08 -17.06 -2.93
N PHE A 89 2.45 -16.32 -3.84
CA PHE A 89 1.18 -16.73 -4.44
C PHE A 89 1.34 -17.69 -5.62
N PHE A 90 2.53 -17.84 -6.18
CA PHE A 90 2.79 -18.68 -7.35
C PHE A 90 2.26 -20.12 -7.22
N PRO A 91 2.50 -20.85 -6.11
CA PRO A 91 1.98 -22.21 -5.95
C PRO A 91 0.45 -22.25 -5.97
N THR A 92 -0.19 -21.28 -5.30
CA THR A 92 -1.65 -21.17 -5.21
C THR A 92 -2.25 -20.84 -6.58
N ILE A 93 -1.63 -19.94 -7.34
CA ILE A 93 -2.07 -19.60 -8.70
C ILE A 93 -1.96 -20.82 -9.61
N MET A 94 -0.86 -21.59 -9.53
CA MET A 94 -0.68 -22.80 -10.34
C MET A 94 -1.72 -23.89 -10.04
N LEU A 95 -2.05 -24.09 -8.76
CA LEU A 95 -3.10 -25.03 -8.35
C LEU A 95 -4.49 -24.64 -8.88
N ILE A 96 -4.83 -23.35 -8.81
CA ILE A 96 -6.11 -22.82 -9.29
C ILE A 96 -6.18 -22.83 -10.82
N TYR A 97 -5.07 -22.51 -11.49
CA TYR A 97 -4.97 -22.52 -12.96
C TYR A 97 -5.19 -23.92 -13.53
N ASN A 98 -4.57 -24.95 -12.93
CA ASN A 98 -4.73 -26.34 -13.36
C ASN A 98 -6.20 -26.84 -13.26
N LYS A 99 -7.03 -26.18 -12.45
CA LYS A 99 -8.45 -26.50 -12.27
C LYS A 99 -9.38 -25.73 -13.21
N ASN A 100 -8.86 -24.92 -14.14
CA ASN A 100 -9.64 -24.06 -15.05
C ASN A 100 -10.64 -23.11 -14.33
N ILE A 101 -10.41 -22.81 -13.05
CA ILE A 101 -11.28 -21.93 -12.25
C ILE A 101 -11.13 -20.45 -12.66
N LEU A 102 -10.05 -20.10 -13.38
CA LEU A 102 -9.69 -18.72 -13.76
C LEU A 102 -10.42 -18.15 -14.98
N ASN A 103 -11.52 -18.76 -15.46
CA ASN A 103 -12.40 -18.15 -16.46
C ASN A 103 -13.31 -17.08 -15.83
N LEU A 104 -12.70 -16.02 -15.33
CA LEU A 104 -13.38 -14.88 -14.73
C LEU A 104 -13.67 -13.82 -15.79
N SER A 105 -14.93 -13.69 -16.20
CA SER A 105 -15.40 -12.48 -16.86
C SER A 105 -15.54 -11.36 -15.83
N LEU A 106 -14.64 -10.36 -15.88
CA LEU A 106 -14.73 -9.15 -15.06
C LEU A 106 -15.93 -8.30 -15.51
N GLY A 107 -17.10 -8.56 -14.91
CA GLY A 107 -18.34 -7.82 -15.11
C GLY A 107 -18.67 -6.89 -13.93
N SER A 108 -19.94 -6.46 -13.85
CA SER A 108 -20.49 -5.61 -12.79
C SER A 108 -20.26 -6.17 -11.38
N LEU A 109 -20.37 -5.32 -10.34
CA LEU A 109 -20.13 -5.68 -8.95
C LEU A 109 -20.88 -6.94 -8.47
N GLN A 110 -22.11 -7.14 -8.96
CA GLN A 110 -22.90 -8.35 -8.70
C GLN A 110 -22.27 -9.59 -9.33
N ASN A 111 -21.81 -9.49 -10.59
CA ASN A 111 -21.08 -10.56 -11.24
C ASN A 111 -19.76 -10.87 -10.52
N THR A 112 -19.12 -9.88 -9.90
CA THR A 112 -17.90 -10.10 -9.09
C THR A 112 -18.20 -10.87 -7.81
N ILE A 113 -19.28 -10.54 -7.09
CA ILE A 113 -19.70 -11.26 -5.88
C ILE A 113 -20.09 -12.70 -6.22
N ASP A 114 -20.93 -12.89 -7.25
CA ASP A 114 -21.35 -14.22 -7.70
C ASP A 114 -20.16 -15.06 -8.19
N SER A 115 -19.16 -14.41 -8.79
CA SER A 115 -17.93 -15.07 -9.21
C SER A 115 -17.02 -15.44 -8.02
N ILE A 116 -16.94 -14.58 -6.99
CA ILE A 116 -16.20 -14.88 -5.76
C ILE A 116 -16.86 -16.04 -5.01
N GLU A 117 -18.20 -16.08 -4.94
CA GLU A 117 -18.94 -17.16 -4.29
C GLU A 117 -18.78 -18.49 -5.06
N LYS A 118 -18.83 -18.46 -6.40
CA LYS A 118 -18.52 -19.62 -7.24
C LYS A 118 -17.09 -20.11 -7.05
N ILE A 119 -16.13 -19.20 -6.93
CA ILE A 119 -14.73 -19.57 -6.65
C ILE A 119 -14.65 -20.20 -5.26
N ALA A 120 -15.19 -19.55 -4.23
CA ALA A 120 -15.17 -20.03 -2.85
C ALA A 120 -15.79 -21.43 -2.70
N THR A 121 -16.87 -21.72 -3.42
CA THR A 121 -17.54 -23.02 -3.42
C THR A 121 -16.85 -24.07 -4.29
N SER A 122 -16.08 -23.65 -5.31
CA SER A 122 -15.29 -24.54 -6.16
C SER A 122 -13.93 -24.96 -5.57
N LEU A 123 -13.46 -24.24 -4.55
CA LEU A 123 -12.18 -24.52 -3.89
C LEU A 123 -12.31 -25.75 -2.99
N SER A 124 -11.43 -26.72 -3.20
CA SER A 124 -11.27 -27.82 -2.26
C SER A 124 -10.65 -27.33 -0.96
N VAL A 125 -10.79 -28.11 0.12
CA VAL A 125 -10.16 -27.82 1.43
C VAL A 125 -8.65 -27.57 1.27
N ILE A 126 -7.98 -28.31 0.38
CA ILE A 126 -6.55 -28.15 0.10
C ILE A 126 -6.28 -26.78 -0.54
N ASP A 127 -7.08 -26.34 -1.51
CA ASP A 127 -6.87 -25.03 -2.16
C ASP A 127 -7.05 -23.88 -1.18
N THR A 128 -8.06 -23.98 -0.31
CA THR A 128 -8.32 -22.99 0.75
C THR A 128 -7.16 -22.93 1.76
N LEU A 129 -6.55 -24.07 2.09
CA LEU A 129 -5.36 -24.12 2.93
C LEU A 129 -4.16 -23.44 2.25
N PHE A 130 -3.90 -23.71 0.96
CA PHE A 130 -2.82 -23.05 0.22
C PHE A 130 -3.04 -21.53 0.11
N LEU A 131 -4.26 -21.10 -0.19
CA LEU A 131 -4.62 -19.69 -0.28
C LEU A 131 -4.45 -18.97 1.07
N SER A 132 -4.91 -19.59 2.16
CA SER A 132 -4.79 -19.00 3.51
C SER A 132 -3.33 -18.91 3.96
N VAL A 133 -2.52 -19.96 3.76
CA VAL A 133 -1.08 -19.95 4.07
C VAL A 133 -0.35 -18.87 3.24
N SER A 134 -0.62 -18.79 1.94
CA SER A 134 -0.03 -17.76 1.06
C SER A 134 -0.39 -16.35 1.52
N SER A 135 -1.65 -16.15 1.92
CA SER A 135 -2.14 -14.85 2.41
C SER A 135 -1.46 -14.45 3.72
N LEU A 136 -1.27 -15.39 4.65
CA LEU A 136 -0.54 -15.15 5.91
C LEU A 136 0.93 -14.83 5.67
N MET A 137 1.59 -15.53 4.74
CA MET A 137 2.97 -15.25 4.34
C MET A 137 3.10 -13.87 3.70
N PHE A 138 2.15 -13.49 2.83
CA PHE A 138 2.14 -12.16 2.22
C PHE A 138 1.90 -11.05 3.24
N LEU A 139 0.98 -11.26 4.19
CA LEU A 139 0.74 -10.33 5.29
C LEU A 139 2.01 -10.16 6.14
N TYR A 140 2.71 -11.25 6.44
CA TYR A 140 3.98 -11.21 7.15
C TYR A 140 5.04 -10.39 6.39
N ILE A 141 5.20 -10.60 5.09
CA ILE A 141 6.13 -9.82 4.24
C ILE A 141 5.73 -8.33 4.24
N SER A 142 4.44 -8.05 4.09
CA SER A 142 3.90 -6.68 4.10
C SER A 142 4.18 -5.96 5.43
N LEU A 143 4.03 -6.66 6.55
CA LEU A 143 4.40 -6.13 7.87
C LEU A 143 5.89 -5.79 7.96
N ARG A 144 6.77 -6.65 7.40
CA ARG A 144 8.23 -6.44 7.45
C ARG A 144 8.69 -5.23 6.66
N PHE A 145 8.03 -4.95 5.54
CA PHE A 145 8.40 -3.87 4.62
C PHE A 145 7.49 -2.65 4.69
N PHE A 146 6.60 -2.59 5.69
CA PHE A 146 5.67 -1.48 5.86
C PHE A 146 6.36 -0.12 6.00
N PHE A 147 7.51 -0.07 6.68
CA PHE A 147 8.20 1.18 6.99
C PHE A 147 9.21 1.63 5.93
N VAL A 148 9.34 0.90 4.82
CA VAL A 148 10.24 1.25 3.71
C VAL A 148 10.02 2.69 3.20
N PRO A 149 8.80 3.16 2.88
CA PRO A 149 8.60 4.54 2.43
C PRO A 149 9.00 5.59 3.47
N TYR A 150 9.01 5.25 4.76
CA TYR A 150 9.39 6.15 5.85
C TYR A 150 10.90 6.33 5.90
N PHE A 151 11.67 5.24 5.80
CA PHE A 151 13.13 5.30 5.69
C PHE A 151 13.62 6.00 4.42
N ILE A 152 12.88 5.92 3.31
CA ILE A 152 13.24 6.60 2.06
C ILE A 152 13.17 8.13 2.20
N VAL A 153 12.16 8.65 2.91
CA VAL A 153 11.92 10.10 3.00
C VAL A 153 12.47 10.74 4.27
N ASP A 154 12.92 9.93 5.22
CA ASP A 154 13.50 10.36 6.48
C ASP A 154 14.84 11.07 6.23
N ARG A 155 14.92 12.35 6.62
CA ARG A 155 16.18 13.13 6.51
C ARG A 155 17.23 12.68 7.51
N ALA A 156 16.84 12.06 8.62
CA ALA A 156 17.78 11.61 9.66
C ALA A 156 18.55 10.36 9.22
N SER A 157 18.00 9.56 8.31
CA SER A 157 18.66 8.38 7.75
C SER A 157 18.16 8.14 6.32
N PRO A 158 18.65 8.92 5.33
CA PRO A 158 18.28 8.74 3.94
C PRO A 158 18.89 7.44 3.44
N ALA A 159 18.09 6.39 3.42
CA ALA A 159 18.55 5.07 3.04
C ALA A 159 18.47 4.88 1.52
N ASN A 160 19.50 4.27 0.94
CA ASN A 160 19.45 3.79 -0.45
C ASN A 160 18.36 2.71 -0.60
N ASN A 161 17.92 2.44 -1.84
CA ASN A 161 16.78 1.54 -2.14
C ASN A 161 16.82 0.21 -1.36
N VAL A 162 17.98 -0.46 -1.37
CA VAL A 162 18.17 -1.76 -0.70
C VAL A 162 18.34 -1.61 0.81
N GLU A 163 18.92 -0.50 1.24
CA GLU A 163 19.14 -0.19 2.65
C GLU A 163 17.81 0.09 3.36
N ALA A 164 16.88 0.79 2.72
CA ALA A 164 15.54 1.04 3.26
C ALA A 164 14.77 -0.27 3.53
N LEU A 165 14.92 -1.26 2.64
CA LEU A 165 14.37 -2.61 2.81
C LEU A 165 14.98 -3.32 4.03
N SER A 166 16.31 -3.28 4.15
CA SER A 166 17.04 -3.86 5.29
C SER A 166 16.65 -3.19 6.62
N LEU A 167 16.63 -1.85 6.66
CA LEU A 167 16.28 -1.08 7.86
C LEU A 167 14.83 -1.32 8.27
N SER A 168 13.89 -1.38 7.32
CA SER A 168 12.50 -1.75 7.61
C SER A 168 12.40 -3.17 8.19
N TYR A 169 13.12 -4.13 7.61
CA TYR A 169 13.15 -5.49 8.15
C TYR A 169 13.72 -5.52 9.57
N GLN A 170 14.83 -4.82 9.83
CA GLN A 170 15.46 -4.75 11.15
C GLN A 170 14.57 -4.06 12.18
N LEU A 171 13.95 -2.93 11.82
CA LEU A 171 13.06 -2.16 12.71
C LEU A 171 11.86 -2.99 13.18
N THR A 172 11.32 -3.82 12.27
CA THR A 172 10.14 -4.64 12.56
C THR A 172 10.51 -5.97 13.23
N LYS A 173 11.77 -6.42 13.16
CA LYS A 173 12.24 -7.70 13.72
C LYS A 173 11.95 -7.75 15.23
N GLY A 174 11.30 -8.83 15.67
CA GLY A 174 10.90 -9.00 17.08
C GLY A 174 9.72 -8.14 17.54
N LYS A 175 9.20 -7.22 16.71
CA LYS A 175 8.08 -6.33 17.07
C LYS A 175 6.77 -6.64 16.34
N THR A 176 6.67 -7.80 15.70
CA THR A 176 5.51 -8.19 14.88
C THR A 176 4.18 -8.10 15.64
N LEU A 177 4.11 -8.58 16.88
CA LEU A 177 2.89 -8.51 17.69
C LEU A 177 2.47 -7.08 18.03
N GLN A 178 3.39 -6.12 18.11
CA GLN A 178 3.09 -4.71 18.34
C GLN A 178 2.54 -4.03 17.08
N LEU A 179 2.95 -4.50 15.90
CA LEU A 179 2.52 -3.95 14.60
C LEU A 179 1.17 -4.46 14.13
N VAL A 180 0.77 -5.68 14.54
CA VAL A 180 -0.51 -6.29 14.12
C VAL A 180 -1.72 -5.42 14.50
N PRO A 181 -1.87 -4.92 15.75
CA PRO A 181 -3.00 -4.05 16.10
C PRO A 181 -3.04 -2.77 15.27
N MET A 182 -1.88 -2.14 15.02
CA MET A 182 -1.78 -0.96 14.16
C MET A 182 -2.30 -1.28 12.75
N PHE A 183 -1.86 -2.39 12.17
CA PHE A 183 -2.32 -2.83 10.85
C PHE A 183 -3.82 -3.13 10.81
N LEU A 184 -4.37 -3.81 11.82
CA LEU A 184 -5.79 -4.08 11.90
C LEU A 184 -6.61 -2.80 12.00
N ILE A 185 -6.16 -1.81 12.78
CA ILE A 185 -6.80 -0.49 12.86
C ILE A 185 -6.77 0.18 11.48
N LEU A 186 -5.62 0.19 10.79
CA LEU A 186 -5.51 0.78 9.45
C LEU A 186 -6.42 0.10 8.42
N ILE A 187 -6.53 -1.24 8.49
CA ILE A 187 -7.45 -2.02 7.65
C ILE A 187 -8.89 -1.58 7.92
N VAL A 188 -9.33 -1.58 9.19
CA VAL A 188 -10.69 -1.17 9.56
C VAL A 188 -10.99 0.27 9.10
N LEU A 189 -10.03 1.19 9.30
CA LEU A 189 -10.17 2.57 8.86
C LEU A 189 -10.25 2.70 7.34
N GLY A 190 -9.57 1.83 6.59
CA GLY A 190 -9.62 1.79 5.14
C GLY A 190 -10.95 1.29 4.56
N TYR A 191 -11.71 0.49 5.32
CA TYR A 191 -13.01 -0.04 4.90
C TYR A 191 -14.21 0.79 5.37
N LEU A 192 -13.99 1.90 6.07
CA LEU A 192 -15.08 2.79 6.48
C LEU A 192 -15.72 3.47 5.25
N PRO A 193 -17.03 3.80 5.29
CA PRO A 193 -17.71 4.50 4.20
C PRO A 193 -17.07 5.87 3.92
N ASN A 194 -17.08 6.29 2.66
CA ASN A 194 -16.35 7.46 2.11
C ASN A 194 -16.40 8.75 2.97
N ILE A 195 -17.52 9.06 3.63
CA ILE A 195 -17.65 10.24 4.49
C ILE A 195 -16.83 10.11 5.77
N VAL A 196 -16.80 8.91 6.35
CA VAL A 196 -16.05 8.60 7.56
C VAL A 196 -14.55 8.55 7.24
N THR A 197 -14.18 7.98 6.10
CA THR A 197 -12.80 7.94 5.59
C THR A 197 -12.17 9.34 5.49
N PHE A 198 -12.95 10.38 5.20
CA PHE A 198 -12.47 11.76 5.17
C PHE A 198 -11.89 12.24 6.51
N PHE A 199 -12.55 11.89 7.63
CA PHE A 199 -12.12 12.28 8.97
C PHE A 199 -10.94 11.46 9.48
N PHE A 200 -10.91 10.16 9.15
CA PHE A 200 -9.87 9.26 9.61
C PHE A 200 -8.64 9.22 8.69
N LEU A 201 -8.72 9.77 7.50
CA LEU A 201 -7.64 9.80 6.53
C LEU A 201 -6.33 10.38 7.07
N PRO A 202 -6.32 11.57 7.72
CA PRO A 202 -5.11 12.10 8.33
C PRO A 202 -4.52 11.13 9.38
N LEU A 203 -5.37 10.41 10.11
CA LEU A 203 -4.96 9.44 11.12
C LEU A 203 -4.25 8.24 10.49
N THR A 204 -4.72 7.77 9.32
CA THR A 204 -4.11 6.63 8.60
C THR A 204 -2.67 6.87 8.19
N ILE A 205 -2.23 8.14 8.13
CA ILE A 205 -0.85 8.50 7.79
C ILE A 205 -0.07 8.91 9.04
N LEU A 206 -0.68 9.71 9.91
CA LEU A 206 -0.04 10.21 11.13
C LEU A 206 0.31 9.07 12.09
N LEU A 207 -0.60 8.09 12.26
CA LEU A 207 -0.41 6.99 13.20
C LEU A 207 0.82 6.14 12.83
N PRO A 208 0.99 5.69 11.57
CA PRO A 208 2.24 5.09 11.12
C PRO A 208 3.49 5.96 11.31
N CYS A 209 3.42 7.27 11.06
CA CYS A 209 4.59 8.16 11.24
C CYS A 209 5.02 8.24 12.71
N LEU A 210 4.05 8.35 13.62
CA LEU A 210 4.29 8.33 15.07
C LEU A 210 4.86 6.98 15.51
N TYR A 211 4.31 5.88 14.99
CA TYR A 211 4.79 4.54 15.30
C TYR A 211 6.22 4.33 14.81
N PHE A 212 6.49 4.71 13.56
CA PHE A 212 7.82 4.70 12.96
C PHE A 212 8.82 5.45 13.84
N ARG A 213 8.52 6.71 14.20
CA ARG A 213 9.41 7.50 15.08
C ARG A 213 9.61 6.88 16.44
N ASN A 214 8.55 6.38 17.07
CA ASN A 214 8.67 5.73 18.37
C ASN A 214 9.55 4.47 18.31
N LEU A 215 9.44 3.70 17.23
CA LEU A 215 10.24 2.49 17.03
C LEU A 215 11.70 2.78 16.65
N ASN A 216 11.94 3.91 15.96
CA ASN A 216 13.23 4.32 15.42
C ASN A 216 13.97 5.34 16.32
N LYS A 217 13.55 5.50 17.59
CA LYS A 217 14.22 6.32 18.61
C LYS A 217 15.48 5.65 19.20
N LEU A 218 16.18 4.83 18.42
CA LEU A 218 17.49 4.25 18.77
C LEU A 218 18.60 5.15 18.22
#